data_AF-A0A1C6GY84-F1
#
_entry.id   AF-A0A1C6GY84-F1
#
_cell.length_a   1.000
_cell.length_b   1.000
_cell.length_c   1.000
_cell.angle_alpha   90.00
_cell.angle_beta   90.00
_cell.angle_gamma   90.00
#
_symmetry.space_group_name_H-M   'P 1'
#
loop_
_entity.id
_entity.type
_entity.pdbx_description
1 polymer ?
#
loop_
_entity_poly.entity_id
_entity_poly.type
_entity_poly.pdbx_seq_one_letter_code
_entity_poly.pdbx_strand_id
1 'polypeptide(L)' 'MKKLKKLTREQKKFLLNEGLDPNDFLVERATPDEFVFYNIHTKVLWNFRR' A
#
# COMPACT_ATOMS: atom_id res chain seq x y z
N MET A 1 6.87 1.78 -15.04
CA MET A 1 6.19 1.50 -13.75
C MET A 1 5.01 2.44 -13.63
N LYS A 2 3.82 1.95 -13.22
CA LYS A 2 2.70 2.87 -12.90
C LYS A 2 3.17 3.84 -11.81
N LYS A 3 2.62 5.06 -11.82
CA LYS A 3 3.05 6.14 -10.93
C LYS A 3 2.73 5.77 -9.48
N LEU A 4 3.74 5.40 -8.69
CA LEU A 4 3.59 5.15 -7.25
C LEU A 4 3.13 6.44 -6.57
N LYS A 5 2.09 6.33 -5.74
CA LYS A 5 1.51 7.47 -5.02
C LYS A 5 1.78 7.32 -3.53
N LYS A 6 1.78 8.46 -2.83
CA LYS A 6 1.77 8.47 -1.36
C LYS A 6 0.45 7.89 -0.84
N LEU A 7 0.52 7.26 0.32
CA LEU A 7 -0.64 6.66 0.98
C LEU A 7 -1.63 7.72 1.48
N THR A 8 -2.91 7.44 1.32
CA THR A 8 -3.99 8.20 1.99
C THR A 8 -4.08 7.82 3.48
N ARG A 9 -4.79 8.63 4.27
CA ARG A 9 -5.00 8.34 5.71
C ARG A 9 -5.64 6.96 5.93
N GLU A 10 -6.57 6.59 5.08
CA GLU A 10 -7.26 5.29 5.15
C GLU A 10 -6.30 4.13 4.88
N GLN A 11 -5.47 4.23 3.84
CA GLN A 11 -4.47 3.22 3.50
C GLN A 11 -3.41 3.05 4.59
N LYS A 12 -2.99 4.15 5.22
CA LYS A 12 -2.11 4.09 6.40
C LYS A 12 -2.76 3.33 7.55
N LYS A 13 -4.03 3.60 7.83
CA LYS A 13 -4.78 2.88 8.87
C LYS A 13 -4.92 1.40 8.55
N PHE A 14 -5.17 1.05 7.29
CA PHE A 14 -5.21 -0.33 6.82
C PHE A 14 -3.88 -1.05 7.09
N LEU A 15 -2.75 -0.49 6.66
CA LEU A 15 -1.43 -1.08 6.90
C LEU A 15 -1.12 -1.23 8.40
N LEU A 16 -1.47 -0.24 9.22
CA LEU A 16 -1.30 -0.31 10.67
C LEU A 16 -2.14 -1.45 11.29
N ASN A 17 -3.36 -1.66 10.81
CA ASN A 17 -4.21 -2.76 11.27
C ASN A 17 -3.63 -4.13 10.89
N GLU A 18 -2.95 -4.22 9.75
CA GLU A 18 -2.20 -5.41 9.31
C GLU A 18 -0.83 -5.56 10.03
N GLY A 19 -0.48 -4.65 10.95
CA GLY A 19 0.79 -4.69 11.69
C GLY A 19 2.01 -4.21 10.89
N LEU A 20 1.80 -3.47 9.79
CA LEU A 20 2.84 -2.95 8.91
C LEU A 20 3.11 -1.46 9.16
N ASP A 21 4.34 -1.01 8.95
CA ASP A 21 4.68 0.43 8.99
C ASP A 21 4.31 1.10 7.66
N PRO A 22 3.35 2.05 7.63
CA PRO A 22 2.96 2.73 6.40
C PRO A 22 4.08 3.55 5.73
N ASN A 23 5.13 3.92 6.46
CA ASN A 23 6.26 4.66 5.89
C ASN A 23 7.09 3.80 4.93
N ASP A 24 6.99 2.48 5.05
CA ASP A 24 7.67 1.52 4.19
C ASP A 24 6.93 1.27 2.87
N PHE A 25 5.76 1.88 2.68
CA PHE A 25 4.89 1.58 1.54
C PHE A 25 4.49 2.81 0.75
N LEU A 26 4.37 2.60 -0.56
CA LEU A 26 3.65 3.46 -1.49
C LEU A 26 2.46 2.69 -2.06
N VAL A 27 1.48 3.38 -2.65
CA VAL A 27 0.37 2.71 -3.33
C VAL A 27 0.58 2.75 -4.85
N GLU A 28 0.55 1.58 -5.48
CA GLU A 28 0.56 1.47 -6.94
C GLU A 28 -0.87 1.59 -7.49
N ARG A 29 -1.81 0.89 -6.85
CA ARG A 29 -3.21 0.84 -7.27
C ARG A 29 -4.13 0.79 -6.06
N ALA A 30 -5.23 1.52 -6.16
CA ALA A 30 -6.34 1.45 -5.22
C ALA A 30 -7.62 1.38 -6.03
N THR A 31 -8.29 0.23 -6.00
CA THR A 31 -9.64 0.04 -6.54
C THR A 31 -10.61 -0.18 -5.37
N PRO A 32 -11.92 -0.26 -5.62
CA PRO A 32 -12.88 -0.63 -4.58
C PRO A 32 -12.57 -1.99 -3.94
N ASP A 33 -12.07 -2.94 -4.72
CA ASP A 33 -11.87 -4.34 -4.32
C ASP A 33 -10.46 -4.67 -3.79
N GLU A 34 -9.43 -3.93 -4.22
CA GLU A 34 -8.03 -4.22 -3.89
C GLU A 34 -7.16 -2.98 -3.68
N PHE A 35 -6.18 -3.13 -2.78
CA PHE A 35 -5.02 -2.25 -2.66
C PHE A 35 -3.75 -2.99 -3.07
N VAL A 36 -3.02 -2.41 -4.01
CA VAL A 36 -1.66 -2.85 -4.36
C VAL A 36 -0.68 -1.87 -3.76
N PHE A 37 0.01 -2.29 -2.70
CA PHE A 37 1.06 -1.54 -2.05
C PHE A 37 2.43 -1.96 -2.59
N TYR A 38 3.34 -1.01 -2.72
CA TYR A 38 4.74 -1.24 -3.06
C TYR A 38 5.59 -1.01 -1.83
N ASN A 39 6.29 -2.04 -1.36
CA ASN A 39 7.24 -1.89 -0.26
C ASN A 39 8.56 -1.31 -0.79
N ILE A 40 9.01 -0.19 -0.22
CA ILE A 40 10.19 0.53 -0.70
C ILE A 40 11.51 -0.19 -0.40
N HIS A 41 11.55 -1.00 0.65
CA HIS A 41 12.76 -1.72 1.08
C HIS A 41 12.94 -3.01 0.30
N THR A 42 11.88 -3.81 0.18
CA THR A 42 11.93 -5.10 -0.53
C THR A 42 11.72 -4.96 -2.04
N LYS A 43 11.18 -3.82 -2.49
CA LYS A 43 10.79 -3.54 -3.88
C LYS A 43 9.74 -4.49 -4.44
N VAL A 44 8.94 -5.10 -3.56
CA VAL A 44 7.88 -6.06 -3.89
C VAL A 44 6.51 -5.39 -3.84
N LEU A 45 5.62 -5.82 -4.74
CA LEU A 45 4.21 -5.45 -4.73
C LEU A 45 3.40 -6.42 -3.88
N TRP A 46 2.62 -5.87 -2.97
CA TRP A 46 1.75 -6.60 -2.06
C TRP A 46 0.31 -6.27 -2.40
N ASN A 47 -0.46 -7.30 -2.77
CA ASN A 47 -1.86 -7.15 -3.10
C ASN A 47 -2.72 -7.56 -1.90
N PHE A 48 -3.49 -6.60 -1.39
CA PHE A 48 -4.43 -6.79 -0.30
C PHE A 48 -5.84 -6.66 -0.84
N ARG A 49 -6.65 -7.70 -0.61
CA ARG A 49 -8.09 -7.61 -0.85
C ARG A 49 -8.73 -6.86 0.31
N ARG A 50 -9.65 -5.95 -0.02
CA ARG A 50 -10.41 -5.19 0.96
C ARG A 50 -11.50 -6.01 1.63
#